data_AF-A0A3D3IBV8-F1
#
_entry.id   AF-A0A3D3IBV8-F1
#
_cell.length_a   1.000
_cell.length_b   1.000
_cell.length_c   1.000
_cell.angle_alpha   90.00
_cell.angle_beta   90.00
_cell.angle_gamma   90.00
#
_symmetry.space_group_name_H-M   'P 1'
#
loop_
_entity.id
_entity.type
_entity.pdbx_description
1 polymer ?
#
loop_
_entity_poly.entity_id
_entity_poly.type
_entity_poly.pdbx_seq_one_letter_code
_entity_poly.pdbx_strand_id
1 'polypeptide(L)'
;MAVDYPFKSGIIFRTFISEINTISMKYAHFVLIAALAALYSCASNPFGKKVKEPFRGSAYESNNRWFRGTGKGESSQDNIALGKADIAAKAQLAGQVNSTMKQVADQYLGQTENERAADVADKFQSLVRQTMNTEIADLRKMGQEKYYNAKTKTYTVFIAYEIKKNAMFRFMKKQAKV
;
A
#
# COMPACT_ATOMS: atom_id res chain seq x y z
N MET A 1 -52.58 27.71 80.86
CA MET A 1 -51.10 27.80 80.74
C MET A 1 -50.57 26.37 80.65
N ALA A 2 -49.63 26.12 79.75
CA ALA A 2 -49.03 24.84 79.34
C ALA A 2 -49.92 23.90 78.49
N VAL A 3 -49.65 23.88 77.18
CA VAL A 3 -50.02 22.78 76.27
C VAL A 3 -48.71 22.10 75.87
N ASP A 4 -48.58 20.83 76.26
CA ASP A 4 -47.50 19.93 75.88
C ASP A 4 -47.48 19.67 74.37
N TYR A 5 -46.28 19.65 73.78
CA TYR A 5 -46.05 19.11 72.44
C TYR A 5 -45.30 17.77 72.54
N PRO A 6 -45.74 16.70 71.87
CA PRO A 6 -44.86 15.58 71.56
C PRO A 6 -44.31 15.67 70.13
N PHE A 7 -42.99 15.68 70.12
CA PHE A 7 -42.00 15.54 69.07
C PHE A 7 -42.29 14.37 68.08
N LYS A 8 -42.40 14.67 66.78
CA LYS A 8 -42.60 13.69 65.69
C LYS A 8 -41.43 13.75 64.69
N SER A 9 -40.21 13.46 65.15
CA SER A 9 -38.96 13.71 64.39
C SER A 9 -38.29 12.46 63.79
N GLY A 10 -38.88 11.26 63.90
CA GLY A 10 -38.21 10.00 63.51
C GLY A 10 -38.53 9.47 62.10
N ILE A 11 -39.63 9.87 61.48
CA ILE A 11 -40.16 9.19 60.27
C ILE A 11 -39.73 9.90 58.98
N ILE A 12 -39.62 11.22 58.99
CA ILE A 12 -39.31 12.03 57.80
C ILE A 12 -37.83 11.91 57.40
N PHE A 13 -36.92 11.66 58.36
CA PHE A 13 -35.48 11.57 58.09
C PHE A 13 -35.07 10.23 57.43
N ARG A 14 -35.81 9.14 57.70
CA ARG A 14 -35.51 7.81 57.13
C ARG A 14 -35.94 7.66 55.67
N THR A 15 -37.04 8.30 55.27
CA THR A 15 -37.49 8.31 53.87
C THR A 15 -36.58 9.15 52.98
N PHE A 16 -36.10 10.30 53.48
CA PHE A 16 -35.21 11.18 52.71
C PHE A 16 -33.83 10.55 52.42
N ILE A 17 -33.26 9.80 53.37
CA ILE A 17 -32.00 9.06 53.17
C ILE A 17 -32.15 7.92 52.14
N SER A 18 -33.32 7.27 52.10
CA SER A 18 -33.58 6.18 51.14
C SER A 18 -33.71 6.69 49.69
N GLU A 19 -34.32 7.86 49.49
CA GLU A 19 -34.46 8.47 48.17
C GLU A 19 -33.11 8.97 47.62
N ILE A 20 -32.27 9.58 48.46
CA ILE A 20 -30.91 10.03 48.06
C ILE A 20 -30.03 8.85 47.60
N ASN A 21 -30.10 7.70 48.28
CA ASN A 21 -29.33 6.51 47.91
C ASN A 21 -29.80 5.88 46.59
N THR A 22 -31.11 5.89 46.29
CA THR A 22 -31.61 5.40 44.99
C THR A 22 -31.29 6.33 43.84
N ILE A 23 -31.21 7.65 44.08
CA ILE A 23 -30.79 8.65 43.09
C ILE A 23 -29.29 8.47 42.77
N SER A 24 -28.44 8.35 43.80
CA SER A 24 -26.99 8.05 43.65
C SER A 24 -26.73 6.77 42.84
N MET A 25 -27.48 5.69 43.12
CA MET A 25 -27.39 4.40 42.42
C MET A 25 -27.80 4.49 40.94
N LYS A 26 -28.81 5.28 40.58
CA LYS A 26 -29.26 5.45 39.18
C LYS A 26 -28.23 6.19 38.33
N TYR A 27 -27.58 7.22 38.88
CA TYR A 27 -26.50 7.94 38.19
C TYR A 27 -25.20 7.13 38.13
N ALA A 28 -24.93 6.28 39.12
CA ALA A 28 -23.80 5.36 39.09
C ALA A 28 -23.87 4.38 37.91
N HIS A 29 -25.07 3.93 37.53
CA HIS A 29 -25.27 3.06 36.36
C HIS A 29 -25.08 3.81 35.04
N PHE A 30 -25.52 5.06 34.96
CA PHE A 30 -25.27 5.93 33.80
C PHE A 30 -23.77 6.23 33.62
N VAL A 31 -23.04 6.46 34.71
CA VAL A 31 -21.58 6.67 34.69
C VAL A 31 -20.84 5.38 34.32
N LEU A 32 -21.29 4.22 34.79
CA LEU A 32 -20.70 2.92 34.44
C LEU A 32 -20.91 2.58 32.95
N ILE A 33 -22.09 2.85 32.39
CA ILE A 33 -22.38 2.66 30.96
C ILE A 33 -21.59 3.64 30.10
N ALA A 34 -21.44 4.90 30.53
CA ALA A 34 -20.60 5.88 29.85
C ALA A 34 -19.10 5.50 29.87
N ALA A 35 -18.62 4.95 30.98
CA ALA A 35 -17.25 4.44 31.11
C ALA A 35 -17.00 3.19 30.25
N LEU A 36 -17.97 2.27 30.18
CA LEU A 36 -17.91 1.10 29.29
C LEU A 36 -17.96 1.51 27.81
N ALA A 37 -18.76 2.52 27.44
CA ALA A 37 -18.80 3.05 26.08
C ALA A 37 -17.48 3.73 25.65
N ALA A 38 -16.76 4.36 26.60
CA ALA A 38 -15.46 4.95 26.34
C ALA A 38 -14.36 3.92 26.01
N LEU A 39 -14.49 2.67 26.51
CA LEU A 39 -13.53 1.60 26.26
C LEU A 39 -13.68 0.93 24.88
N TYR A 40 -14.83 1.08 24.22
CA TYR A 40 -15.06 0.53 22.87
C TYR A 40 -14.60 1.46 21.73
N SER A 41 -14.09 2.65 22.04
CA SER A 41 -13.79 3.68 21.04
C SER A 41 -12.44 3.53 20.32
N CYS A 42 -11.60 2.53 20.63
CA CYS A 42 -10.28 2.43 20.01
C CYS A 42 -10.04 1.06 19.37
N ALA A 43 -10.78 0.76 18.30
CA ALA A 43 -10.38 -0.25 17.32
C ALA A 43 -9.59 0.42 16.20
N SER A 44 -8.33 0.77 16.47
CA SER A 44 -7.40 1.19 15.41
C SER A 44 -6.95 -0.05 14.64
N ASN A 45 -7.28 -0.12 13.35
CA ASN A 45 -6.74 -1.15 12.47
C ASN A 45 -5.20 -0.98 12.43
N PRO A 46 -4.39 -1.99 12.83
CA PRO A 46 -2.93 -1.87 12.86
C PRO A 46 -2.32 -1.59 11.49
N PHE A 47 -3.06 -1.85 10.41
CA PHE A 47 -2.64 -1.62 9.02
C PHE A 47 -3.00 -0.23 8.48
N GLY A 48 -3.61 0.63 9.28
CA GLY A 48 -4.06 1.96 8.85
C GLY A 48 -5.23 1.90 7.84
N LYS A 49 -5.36 2.92 7.00
CA LYS A 49 -6.42 3.02 5.97
C LYS A 49 -5.91 2.53 4.62
N LYS A 50 -6.68 1.64 3.98
CA LYS A 50 -6.39 1.17 2.62
C LYS A 50 -6.56 2.32 1.62
N VAL A 51 -5.49 2.67 0.91
CA VAL A 51 -5.52 3.69 -0.15
C VAL A 51 -5.84 3.02 -1.49
N LYS A 52 -6.83 3.54 -2.21
CA LYS A 52 -7.14 3.13 -3.59
C LYS A 52 -6.33 3.98 -4.55
N GLU A 53 -5.17 3.46 -4.96
CA GLU A 53 -4.37 4.07 -6.03
C GLU A 53 -4.80 3.51 -7.40
N PRO A 54 -4.59 4.26 -8.49
CA PRO A 54 -4.83 3.77 -9.85
C PRO A 54 -3.86 2.65 -10.26
N PHE A 55 -4.18 2.00 -11.38
CA PHE A 55 -3.38 0.91 -11.97
C PHE A 55 -3.15 -0.29 -11.04
N ARG A 56 -4.20 -0.68 -10.29
CA ARG A 56 -4.17 -1.87 -9.42
C ARG A 56 -5.03 -3.01 -9.98
N GLY A 57 -4.71 -4.22 -9.54
CA GLY A 57 -5.43 -5.45 -9.89
C GLY A 57 -4.80 -6.20 -11.07
N SER A 58 -5.41 -7.33 -11.42
CA SER A 58 -4.87 -8.30 -12.38
C SER A 58 -4.60 -7.72 -13.78
N ALA A 59 -5.28 -6.64 -14.16
CA ALA A 59 -5.04 -5.94 -15.42
C ALA A 59 -3.63 -5.33 -15.52
N TYR A 60 -3.00 -5.01 -14.38
CA TYR A 60 -1.68 -4.37 -14.30
C TYR A 60 -0.60 -5.33 -13.78
N GLU A 61 -0.97 -6.56 -13.48
CA GLU A 61 -0.04 -7.63 -13.12
C GLU A 61 0.51 -8.32 -14.36
N SER A 62 1.76 -8.76 -14.24
CA SER A 62 2.42 -9.57 -15.27
C SER A 62 1.76 -10.93 -15.43
N ASN A 63 1.76 -11.42 -16.66
CA ASN A 63 1.21 -12.73 -17.00
C ASN A 63 2.16 -13.45 -17.96
N ASN A 64 1.73 -14.57 -18.54
CA ASN A 64 2.59 -15.34 -19.44
C ASN A 64 3.00 -14.58 -20.72
N ARG A 65 2.18 -13.63 -21.19
CA ARG A 65 2.39 -12.90 -22.45
C ARG A 65 3.05 -11.53 -22.29
N TRP A 66 2.84 -10.90 -21.14
CA TRP A 66 3.23 -9.51 -20.90
C TRP A 66 4.00 -9.36 -19.59
N PHE A 67 5.09 -8.60 -19.64
CA PHE A 67 5.65 -7.96 -18.47
C PHE A 67 4.92 -6.64 -18.25
N ARG A 68 4.53 -6.35 -17.01
CA ARG A 68 3.84 -5.13 -16.61
C ARG A 68 4.48 -4.53 -15.37
N GLY A 69 4.59 -3.22 -15.34
CA GLY A 69 5.11 -2.50 -14.19
C GLY A 69 4.39 -1.17 -14.02
N THR A 70 4.25 -0.79 -12.77
CA THR A 70 3.58 0.43 -12.35
C THR A 70 4.54 1.28 -11.55
N GLY A 71 4.44 2.60 -11.67
CA GLY A 71 5.33 3.51 -10.97
C GLY A 71 4.55 4.66 -10.39
N LYS A 72 4.99 5.11 -9.21
CA LYS A 72 4.49 6.31 -8.54
C LYS A 72 5.64 7.28 -8.33
N GLY A 73 5.41 8.55 -8.63
CA GLY A 73 6.36 9.62 -8.40
C GLY A 73 5.68 10.83 -7.79
N GLU A 74 6.29 11.41 -6.77
CA GLU A 74 5.83 12.64 -6.14
C GLU A 74 6.94 13.71 -6.13
N SER A 75 6.58 14.94 -6.49
CA SER A 75 7.48 16.10 -6.47
C SER A 75 6.70 17.41 -6.49
N SER A 76 7.29 18.50 -6.02
CA SER A 76 6.75 19.85 -6.21
C SER A 76 6.78 20.32 -7.67
N GLN A 77 7.61 19.68 -8.51
CA GLN A 77 7.74 19.96 -9.94
C GLN A 77 7.15 18.81 -10.77
N ASP A 78 6.30 19.14 -11.74
CA ASP A 78 5.55 18.17 -12.54
C ASP A 78 6.45 17.20 -13.34
N ASN A 79 7.45 17.75 -14.05
CA ASN A 79 8.42 16.96 -14.80
C ASN A 79 9.23 15.99 -13.92
N ILE A 80 9.57 16.40 -12.70
CA ILE A 80 10.29 15.55 -11.74
C ILE A 80 9.37 14.44 -11.21
N ALA A 81 8.10 14.75 -10.90
CA ALA A 81 7.13 13.75 -10.48
C ALA A 81 6.91 12.70 -11.58
N LEU A 82 6.79 13.16 -12.84
CA LEU A 82 6.69 12.30 -14.01
C LEU A 82 7.93 11.41 -14.17
N GLY A 83 9.13 11.99 -14.09
CA GLY A 83 10.39 11.24 -14.20
C GLY A 83 10.53 10.17 -13.11
N LYS A 84 10.18 10.50 -11.87
CA LYS A 84 10.18 9.51 -10.75
C LYS A 84 9.20 8.36 -11.01
N ALA A 85 7.99 8.66 -11.47
CA ALA A 85 7.00 7.64 -11.79
C ALA A 85 7.47 6.74 -12.95
N ASP A 86 8.08 7.32 -13.97
CA ASP A 86 8.63 6.59 -15.12
C ASP A 86 9.75 5.62 -14.70
N ILE A 87 10.72 6.12 -13.92
CA ILE A 87 11.84 5.31 -13.41
C ILE A 87 11.33 4.20 -12.50
N ALA A 88 10.36 4.49 -11.62
CA ALA A 88 9.78 3.47 -10.74
C ALA A 88 9.09 2.34 -11.54
N ALA A 89 8.32 2.68 -12.57
CA ALA A 89 7.65 1.69 -13.42
C ALA A 89 8.66 0.83 -14.19
N LYS A 90 9.71 1.46 -14.74
CA LYS A 90 10.81 0.78 -15.44
C LYS A 90 11.63 -0.11 -14.50
N ALA A 91 11.88 0.33 -13.27
CA ALA A 91 12.57 -0.47 -12.26
C ALA A 91 11.77 -1.73 -11.89
N GLN A 92 10.45 -1.61 -11.74
CA GLN A 92 9.58 -2.76 -11.49
C GLN A 92 9.60 -3.75 -12.68
N LEU A 93 9.56 -3.24 -13.92
CA LEU A 93 9.70 -4.07 -15.13
C LEU A 93 11.06 -4.76 -15.18
N ALA A 94 12.14 -4.02 -14.95
CA ALA A 94 13.51 -4.52 -14.95
C ALA A 94 13.70 -5.65 -13.92
N GLY A 95 13.17 -5.49 -12.71
CA GLY A 95 13.20 -6.53 -11.68
C GLY A 95 12.55 -7.84 -12.15
N GLN A 96 11.37 -7.75 -12.76
CA GLN A 96 10.64 -8.93 -13.23
C GLN A 96 11.32 -9.63 -14.42
N VAL A 97 11.84 -8.85 -15.37
CA VAL A 97 12.61 -9.39 -16.49
C VAL A 97 13.88 -10.04 -15.99
N ASN A 98 14.62 -9.38 -15.08
CA ASN A 98 15.83 -9.92 -14.48
C ASN A 98 15.58 -11.26 -13.76
N SER A 99 14.55 -11.35 -12.94
CA SER A 99 14.17 -12.61 -12.27
C SER A 99 13.82 -13.71 -13.27
N THR A 100 13.07 -13.38 -14.32
CA THR A 100 12.70 -14.35 -15.37
C THR A 100 13.93 -14.83 -16.14
N MET A 101 14.85 -13.93 -16.46
CA MET A 101 16.08 -14.27 -17.20
C MET A 101 17.06 -15.06 -16.34
N LYS A 102 17.15 -14.75 -15.04
CA LYS A 102 17.92 -15.56 -14.10
C LYS A 102 17.39 -16.99 -14.05
N GLN A 103 16.07 -17.17 -13.94
CA GLN A 103 15.47 -18.50 -13.95
C GLN A 103 15.77 -19.27 -15.25
N VAL A 104 15.71 -18.62 -16.40
CA VAL A 104 16.06 -19.23 -17.70
C VAL A 104 17.54 -19.60 -17.77
N ALA A 105 18.43 -18.74 -17.27
CA ALA A 105 19.85 -19.01 -17.20
C ALA A 105 20.12 -20.20 -16.27
N ASP A 106 19.63 -20.17 -15.02
CA ASP A 106 19.80 -21.24 -14.02
C ASP A 106 19.31 -22.60 -14.55
N GLN A 107 18.19 -22.61 -15.28
CA GLN A 107 17.68 -23.82 -15.94
C GLN A 107 18.62 -24.34 -17.05
N TYR A 108 19.27 -23.43 -17.79
CA TYR A 108 20.27 -23.80 -18.80
C TYR A 108 21.55 -24.35 -18.15
N LEU A 109 22.05 -23.71 -17.09
CA LEU A 109 23.26 -24.12 -16.38
C LEU A 109 23.06 -25.45 -15.65
N GLY A 110 21.91 -25.67 -15.03
CA GLY A 110 21.59 -26.94 -14.36
C GLY A 110 21.52 -28.13 -15.32
N GLN A 111 21.42 -27.90 -16.63
CA GLN A 111 21.46 -28.93 -17.67
C GLN A 111 22.82 -29.04 -18.36
N THR A 112 23.75 -28.09 -18.15
CA THR A 112 25.05 -28.04 -18.80
C THR A 112 26.15 -27.77 -17.77
N GLU A 113 26.96 -28.78 -17.44
CA GLU A 113 28.19 -28.63 -16.63
C GLU A 113 29.28 -27.87 -17.41
N ASN A 114 29.01 -26.63 -17.82
CA ASN A 114 29.91 -25.87 -18.70
C ASN A 114 30.39 -24.60 -18.01
N GLU A 115 31.71 -24.38 -17.94
CA GLU A 115 32.34 -23.21 -17.33
C GLU A 115 31.88 -21.87 -17.94
N ARG A 116 31.39 -21.89 -19.19
CA ARG A 116 30.82 -20.72 -19.90
C ARG A 116 29.46 -20.25 -19.38
N ALA A 117 28.88 -21.00 -18.46
CA ALA A 117 27.60 -20.75 -17.82
C ALA A 117 27.51 -19.37 -17.14
N ALA A 118 28.52 -19.04 -16.33
CA ALA A 118 28.57 -17.81 -15.55
C ALA A 118 28.68 -16.56 -16.45
N ASP A 119 29.56 -16.60 -17.45
CA ASP A 119 29.75 -15.51 -18.43
C ASP A 119 28.46 -15.18 -19.18
N VAL A 120 27.66 -16.20 -19.48
CA VAL A 120 26.38 -16.06 -20.16
C VAL A 120 25.35 -15.38 -19.25
N ALA A 121 25.27 -15.77 -17.98
CA ALA A 121 24.40 -15.13 -17.00
C ALA A 121 24.74 -13.64 -16.79
N ASP A 122 26.02 -13.30 -16.69
CA ASP A 122 26.48 -11.92 -16.50
C ASP A 122 26.21 -11.05 -17.74
N LYS A 123 26.42 -11.59 -18.94
CA LYS A 123 26.01 -10.91 -20.20
C LYS A 123 24.51 -10.66 -20.24
N PHE A 124 23.68 -11.63 -19.83
CA PHE A 124 22.23 -11.42 -19.77
C PHE A 124 21.84 -10.32 -18.79
N GLN A 125 22.43 -10.28 -17.59
CA GLN A 125 22.14 -9.23 -16.62
C GLN A 125 22.53 -7.83 -17.12
N SER A 126 23.69 -7.71 -17.76
CA SER A 126 24.14 -6.44 -18.36
C SER A 126 23.19 -6.00 -19.48
N LEU A 127 22.82 -6.91 -20.38
CA LEU A 127 21.90 -6.65 -21.49
C LEU A 127 20.51 -6.23 -21.01
N VAL A 128 19.98 -6.81 -19.91
CA VAL A 128 18.70 -6.40 -19.33
C VAL A 128 18.76 -4.95 -18.85
N ARG A 129 19.83 -4.55 -18.16
CA ARG A 129 20.01 -3.16 -17.70
C ARG A 129 20.12 -2.19 -18.88
N GLN A 130 20.91 -2.52 -19.90
CA GLN A 130 21.05 -1.69 -21.10
C GLN A 130 19.76 -1.59 -21.91
N THR A 131 19.02 -2.70 -22.05
CA THR A 131 17.74 -2.75 -22.76
C THR A 131 16.69 -1.91 -22.04
N MET A 132 16.64 -1.94 -20.71
CA MET A 132 15.68 -1.15 -19.93
C MET A 132 16.01 0.35 -19.90
N ASN A 133 17.30 0.71 -20.02
CA ASN A 133 17.76 2.09 -20.09
C ASN A 133 17.64 2.69 -21.50
N THR A 134 17.58 1.86 -22.54
CA THR A 134 17.31 2.30 -23.90
C THR A 134 15.80 2.29 -24.15
N GLU A 135 15.31 3.13 -25.05
CA GLU A 135 13.90 3.11 -25.43
C GLU A 135 13.58 1.75 -26.04
N ILE A 136 13.02 0.85 -25.22
CA ILE A 136 12.53 -0.44 -25.67
C ILE A 136 11.47 -0.14 -26.72
N ALA A 137 11.76 -0.46 -27.99
CA ALA A 137 10.88 -0.18 -29.11
C ALA A 137 9.46 -0.78 -28.97
N ASP A 138 9.27 -1.69 -28.01
CA ASP A 138 8.00 -2.37 -27.70
C ASP A 138 7.51 -2.09 -26.25
N LEU A 139 7.99 -1.02 -25.60
CA LEU A 139 7.44 -0.53 -24.33
C LEU A 139 6.17 0.28 -24.62
N ARG A 140 5.03 -0.26 -24.20
CA ARG A 140 3.73 0.38 -24.39
C ARG A 140 3.25 0.99 -23.08
N LYS A 141 2.89 2.28 -23.11
CA LYS A 141 2.20 2.95 -22.00
C LYS A 141 0.75 2.47 -21.95
N MET A 142 0.37 1.82 -20.85
CA MET A 142 -1.02 1.40 -20.60
C MET A 142 -1.87 2.58 -20.14
N GLY A 143 -1.28 3.46 -19.32
CA GLY A 143 -1.97 4.61 -18.77
C GLY A 143 -1.03 5.50 -17.99
N GLN A 144 -1.47 6.73 -17.77
CA GLN A 144 -0.82 7.69 -16.90
C GLN A 144 -1.90 8.55 -16.24
N GLU A 145 -1.82 8.68 -14.92
CA GLU A 145 -2.71 9.53 -14.14
C GLU A 145 -1.87 10.53 -13.34
N LYS A 146 -2.31 11.78 -13.29
CA LYS A 146 -1.62 12.87 -12.63
C LYS A 146 -2.59 13.58 -11.68
N TYR A 147 -2.13 13.80 -10.47
CA TYR A 147 -2.86 14.45 -9.41
C TYR A 147 -2.04 15.63 -8.89
N TYR A 148 -2.70 16.76 -8.65
CA TYR A 148 -2.08 17.91 -8.00
C TYR A 148 -2.77 18.15 -6.65
N ASN A 149 -1.97 18.23 -5.59
CA ASN A 149 -2.47 18.54 -4.26
C ASN A 149 -2.20 20.01 -3.94
N ALA A 150 -3.24 20.83 -3.93
CA ALA A 150 -3.12 22.27 -3.67
C ALA A 150 -2.63 22.60 -2.25
N LYS A 151 -2.83 21.70 -1.27
CA LYS A 151 -2.41 21.91 0.12
C LYS A 151 -0.90 21.71 0.29
N THR A 152 -0.36 20.64 -0.30
CA THR A 152 1.06 20.30 -0.23
C THR A 152 1.87 20.91 -1.38
N LYS A 153 1.20 21.46 -2.40
CA LYS A 153 1.78 21.94 -3.66
C LYS A 153 2.62 20.88 -4.36
N THR A 154 2.22 19.61 -4.25
CA THR A 154 2.92 18.47 -4.87
C THR A 154 2.10 17.86 -6.01
N TYR A 155 2.82 17.41 -7.05
CA TYR A 155 2.33 16.58 -8.12
C TYR A 155 2.59 15.12 -7.77
N THR A 156 1.56 14.28 -7.86
CA THR A 156 1.68 12.83 -7.79
C THR A 156 1.31 12.25 -9.16
N VAL A 157 2.23 11.49 -9.75
CA VAL A 157 2.05 10.85 -11.05
C VAL A 157 2.09 9.34 -10.86
N PHE A 158 1.17 8.67 -11.53
CA PHE A 158 1.12 7.22 -11.67
C PHE A 158 1.32 6.88 -13.14
N ILE A 159 2.13 5.88 -13.43
CA ILE A 159 2.32 5.34 -14.78
C ILE A 159 2.19 3.82 -14.74
N ALA A 160 1.59 3.26 -15.78
CA ALA A 160 1.60 1.83 -16.05
C ALA A 160 2.18 1.54 -17.43
N TYR A 161 3.07 0.57 -17.49
CA TYR A 161 3.69 0.09 -18.72
C TYR A 161 3.46 -1.40 -18.91
N GLU A 162 3.42 -1.81 -20.18
CA GLU A 162 3.49 -3.21 -20.58
C GLU A 162 4.53 -3.43 -21.68
N ILE A 163 5.15 -4.61 -21.67
CA ILE A 163 6.08 -5.08 -22.69
C ILE A 163 5.69 -6.51 -23.05
N LYS A 164 5.62 -6.80 -24.34
CA LYS A 164 5.39 -8.18 -24.81
C LYS A 164 6.65 -9.02 -24.55
N LYS A 165 6.52 -10.14 -23.82
CA LYS A 165 7.68 -10.99 -23.48
C LYS A 165 8.45 -11.45 -24.71
N ASN A 166 7.73 -11.91 -25.74
CA ASN A 166 8.34 -12.37 -26.99
C ASN A 166 9.12 -11.26 -27.70
N ALA A 167 8.66 -10.02 -27.64
CA ALA A 167 9.38 -8.91 -28.24
C ALA A 167 10.67 -8.61 -27.49
N MET A 168 10.59 -8.56 -26.15
CA MET A 168 11.75 -8.40 -25.28
C MET A 168 12.79 -9.50 -25.54
N PHE A 169 12.39 -10.77 -25.56
CA PHE A 169 13.32 -11.88 -25.81
C PHE A 169 13.95 -11.83 -27.20
N ARG A 170 13.19 -11.43 -28.24
CA ARG A 170 13.75 -11.23 -29.58
C ARG A 170 14.78 -10.10 -29.59
N PHE A 171 14.48 -8.98 -28.92
CA PHE A 171 15.42 -7.86 -28.80
C PHE A 171 16.70 -8.29 -28.09
N MET A 172 16.59 -8.94 -26.93
CA MET A 172 17.75 -9.43 -26.18
C MET A 172 18.57 -10.46 -26.97
N LYS A 173 17.93 -11.40 -27.67
CA LYS A 173 18.61 -12.36 -28.54
C LYS A 173 19.36 -11.67 -29.69
N LYS A 174 18.83 -10.55 -30.20
CA LYS A 174 19.52 -9.74 -31.20
C LYS A 174 20.76 -9.06 -30.62
N GLN A 175 20.65 -8.48 -29.42
CA GLN A 175 21.77 -7.83 -28.74
C GLN A 175 22.88 -8.81 -28.32
N ALA A 176 22.52 -10.02 -27.89
CA ALA A 176 23.48 -11.05 -27.47
C ALA A 176 24.27 -11.69 -28.63
N LYS A 177 23.85 -11.47 -29.89
CA LYS A 177 24.55 -11.97 -31.09
C LYS A 177 25.61 -10.99 -31.61
N VAL A 178 25.58 -9.75 -31.16
CA VAL A 178 26.57 -8.70 -31.49
C VAL A 178 27.72 -8.81 -30.50
#